data_AF-A0A7V9AU54-F1
#
_entry.id   AF-A0A7V9AU54-F1
#
_cell.length_a   1.000
_cell.length_b   1.000
_cell.length_c   1.000
_cell.angle_alpha   90.00
_cell.angle_beta   90.00
_cell.angle_gamma   90.00
#
_symmetry.space_group_name_H-M   'P 1'
#
loop_
_entity.id
_entity.type
_entity.pdbx_description
1 polymer ?
#
loop_
_entity_poly.entity_id
_entity_poly.type
_entity_poly.pdbx_seq_one_letter_code
_entity_poly.pdbx_strand_id
1 'polypeptide(L)'
;MDSTMLRCRALSVALFLVFTSAPLFPQAPVATVPQATAEPAASAKTWLDKRQEMEDYLRTADVTKLEDIGLGVTKPRRAYLAPGGPFDRMAWKTIAPGIHSGYWESYKSEIAAYELDKLLELNMIPPTVEREVHRDRGAAVMWASPIKSFKDLGGPPTPPSDHVARWNRQLIQAKMFDNLIANIDPNLGNWLVDPSWNLILIDH
;
A
#
# COMPACT_ATOMS: atom_id res chain seq x y z
N MET A 1 54.41 27.46 60.37
CA MET A 1 54.15 28.91 60.48
C MET A 1 54.66 29.54 59.20
N ASP A 2 53.79 29.73 58.21
CA ASP A 2 53.59 31.03 57.57
C ASP A 2 52.46 30.93 56.56
N SER A 3 51.43 31.75 56.79
CA SER A 3 50.23 31.88 55.98
C SER A 3 50.47 32.95 54.92
N THR A 4 50.37 32.60 53.64
CA THR A 4 50.24 33.59 52.57
C THR A 4 48.96 33.32 51.80
N MET A 5 47.92 34.07 52.16
CA MET A 5 46.61 34.05 51.52
C MET A 5 46.70 34.56 50.07
N LEU A 6 46.26 33.74 49.12
CA LEU A 6 46.00 34.16 47.75
C LEU A 6 44.59 34.76 47.67
N ARG A 7 44.51 36.08 47.48
CA ARG A 7 43.25 36.82 47.35
C ARG A 7 42.58 36.51 46.01
N CYS A 8 41.49 35.74 46.02
CA CYS A 8 40.55 35.66 44.89
C CYS A 8 39.86 37.01 44.71
N ARG A 9 40.06 37.66 43.55
CA ARG A 9 39.25 38.81 43.13
C ARG A 9 37.95 38.27 42.52
N ALA A 10 36.82 38.49 43.21
CA ALA A 10 35.50 38.25 42.64
C ALA A 10 35.21 39.32 41.58
N LEU A 11 34.99 38.89 40.33
CA LEU A 11 34.55 39.75 39.24
C LEU A 11 33.01 39.80 39.28
N SER A 12 32.43 40.90 39.76
CA SER A 12 30.99 41.12 39.70
C SER A 12 30.56 41.47 38.28
N VAL A 13 29.86 40.55 37.61
CA VAL A 13 29.16 40.84 36.35
C VAL A 13 27.75 41.33 36.72
N ALA A 14 27.49 42.61 36.50
CA ALA A 14 26.15 43.19 36.65
C ALA A 14 25.29 42.80 35.43
N LEU A 15 24.29 41.95 35.65
CA LEU A 15 23.29 41.58 34.65
C LEU A 15 22.21 42.67 34.60
N PHE A 16 22.26 43.53 33.58
CA PHE A 16 21.17 44.47 33.29
C PHE A 16 20.00 43.72 32.63
N LEU A 17 18.95 43.44 33.40
CA LEU A 17 17.65 42.99 32.87
C LEU A 17 16.93 44.19 32.27
N VAL A 18 16.95 44.32 30.94
CA VAL A 18 16.09 45.24 30.20
C VAL A 18 14.72 44.58 30.07
N PHE A 19 13.74 45.03 30.84
CA PHE A 19 12.33 44.69 30.63
C PHE A 19 11.80 45.51 29.45
N THR A 20 11.80 44.93 28.25
CA THR A 20 11.04 45.47 27.13
C THR A 20 9.57 45.11 27.33
N SER A 21 8.75 46.10 27.70
CA SER A 21 7.29 45.96 27.71
C SER A 21 6.79 45.82 26.27
N ALA A 22 6.50 44.60 25.84
CA ALA A 22 5.83 44.35 24.57
C ALA A 22 4.38 44.86 24.67
N PRO A 23 3.87 45.59 23.67
CA PRO A 23 2.46 46.00 23.66
C PRO A 23 1.56 44.76 23.53
N LEU A 24 0.62 44.63 24.47
CA LEU A 24 -0.48 43.68 24.41
C LEU A 24 -1.47 44.14 23.32
N PHE A 25 -1.36 43.57 22.13
CA PHE A 25 -2.42 43.68 21.14
C PHE A 25 -3.56 42.73 21.52
N PRO A 26 -4.82 43.19 21.61
CA PRO A 26 -5.96 42.30 21.78
C PRO A 26 -6.00 41.28 20.64
N GLN A 27 -5.86 40.00 20.97
CA GLN A 27 -6.04 38.92 20.00
C GLN A 27 -7.53 38.82 19.66
N ALA A 28 -7.87 39.07 18.40
CA ALA A 28 -9.20 38.76 17.90
C ALA A 28 -9.45 37.25 18.04
N PRO A 29 -10.67 36.83 18.39
CA PRO A 29 -10.99 35.41 18.47
C PRO A 29 -10.75 34.77 17.10
N VAL A 30 -9.81 33.82 17.05
CA VAL A 30 -9.61 32.99 15.87
C VAL A 30 -10.86 32.13 15.74
N ALA A 31 -11.66 32.39 14.70
CA ALA A 31 -12.79 31.54 14.37
C ALA A 31 -12.27 30.12 14.09
N THR A 32 -12.53 29.18 15.00
CA THR A 32 -12.37 27.77 14.76
C THR A 32 -13.40 27.36 13.71
N VAL A 33 -12.97 27.26 12.46
CA VAL A 33 -13.76 26.62 11.40
C VAL A 33 -13.93 25.16 11.83
N PRO A 34 -15.16 24.63 11.94
CA PRO A 34 -15.36 23.23 12.21
C PRO A 34 -14.65 22.42 11.13
N GLN A 35 -13.61 21.69 11.52
CA GLN A 35 -12.98 20.73 10.64
C GLN A 35 -14.02 19.62 10.42
N ALA A 36 -14.66 19.63 9.24
CA ALA A 36 -15.56 18.57 8.85
C ALA A 36 -14.80 17.25 9.03
N THR A 37 -15.24 16.42 9.97
CA THR A 37 -14.79 15.04 10.09
C THR A 37 -15.23 14.33 8.82
N ALA A 38 -14.35 14.33 7.81
CA ALA A 38 -14.50 13.47 6.66
C ALA A 38 -14.53 12.03 7.17
N GLU A 39 -15.52 11.25 6.72
CA GLU A 39 -15.53 9.81 6.96
C GLU A 39 -14.18 9.23 6.53
N PRO A 40 -13.60 8.29 7.30
CA PRO A 40 -12.33 7.68 6.93
C PRO A 40 -12.48 7.06 5.55
N ALA A 41 -11.57 7.40 4.65
CA ALA A 41 -11.56 6.84 3.31
C ALA A 41 -11.55 5.30 3.39
N ALA A 42 -12.29 4.65 2.48
CA ALA A 42 -12.34 3.19 2.45
C ALA A 42 -11.00 2.61 1.96
N SER A 43 -10.46 1.61 2.65
CA SER A 43 -9.28 0.89 2.19
C SER A 43 -9.66 -0.40 1.48
N ALA A 44 -8.96 -0.69 0.38
CA ALA A 44 -9.08 -1.97 -0.32
C ALA A 44 -8.25 -3.08 0.34
N LYS A 45 -7.34 -2.76 1.27
CA LYS A 45 -6.47 -3.71 1.99
C LYS A 45 -7.22 -4.45 3.11
N THR A 46 -8.37 -5.03 2.79
CA THR A 46 -9.27 -5.68 3.75
C THR A 46 -8.71 -6.98 4.35
N TRP A 47 -7.58 -7.47 3.85
CA TRP A 47 -6.95 -8.73 4.24
C TRP A 47 -5.96 -8.61 5.39
N LEU A 48 -5.50 -7.41 5.77
CA LEU A 48 -4.36 -7.27 6.69
C LEU A 48 -4.59 -7.94 8.05
N ASP A 49 -5.80 -7.85 8.59
CA ASP A 49 -6.12 -8.41 9.91
C ASP A 49 -6.69 -9.84 9.86
N LYS A 50 -7.00 -10.34 8.65
CA LYS A 50 -7.72 -11.60 8.45
C LYS A 50 -7.22 -12.37 7.24
N ARG A 51 -5.91 -12.32 7.03
CA ARG A 51 -5.25 -12.85 5.84
C ARG A 51 -5.54 -14.34 5.63
N GLN A 52 -5.44 -15.15 6.69
CA GLN A 52 -5.71 -16.58 6.61
C GLN A 52 -7.15 -16.88 6.19
N GLU A 53 -8.13 -16.16 6.75
CA GLU A 53 -9.54 -16.27 6.37
C GLU A 53 -9.75 -15.97 4.87
N MET A 54 -9.09 -14.93 4.36
CA MET A 54 -9.15 -14.57 2.93
C MET A 54 -8.55 -15.65 2.05
N GLU A 55 -7.38 -16.18 2.42
CA GLU A 55 -6.72 -17.27 1.70
C GLU A 55 -7.58 -18.54 1.67
N ASP A 56 -8.15 -18.92 2.82
CA ASP A 56 -9.00 -20.11 2.95
C ASP A 56 -10.29 -19.98 2.12
N TYR A 57 -10.93 -18.81 2.17
CA TYR A 57 -12.08 -18.52 1.34
C TYR A 57 -11.71 -18.51 -0.14
N LEU A 58 -10.59 -17.91 -0.53
CA LEU A 58 -10.13 -17.89 -1.92
C LEU A 58 -9.88 -19.29 -2.49
N ARG A 59 -9.42 -20.23 -1.66
CA ARG A 59 -9.22 -21.65 -2.01
C ARG A 59 -10.53 -22.41 -2.18
N THR A 60 -11.53 -22.14 -1.34
CA THR A 60 -12.70 -23.01 -1.19
C THR A 60 -14.00 -22.46 -1.78
N ALA A 61 -14.14 -21.13 -1.92
CA ALA A 61 -15.38 -20.49 -2.35
C ALA A 61 -15.87 -20.95 -3.72
N ASP A 62 -17.13 -21.35 -3.85
CA ASP A 62 -17.69 -21.82 -5.12
C ASP A 62 -17.64 -20.74 -6.23
N VAL A 63 -17.16 -21.12 -7.41
CA VAL A 63 -17.14 -20.25 -8.59
C VAL A 63 -18.46 -20.39 -9.34
N THR A 64 -19.22 -19.30 -9.43
CA THR A 64 -20.54 -19.27 -10.07
C THR A 64 -20.48 -18.83 -11.54
N LYS A 65 -19.48 -18.04 -11.92
CA LYS A 65 -19.30 -17.54 -13.29
C LYS A 65 -17.83 -17.25 -13.57
N LEU A 66 -17.38 -17.53 -14.79
CA LEU A 66 -16.10 -17.08 -15.34
C LEU A 66 -16.35 -16.14 -16.52
N GLU A 67 -15.62 -15.04 -16.57
CA GLU A 67 -15.73 -14.01 -17.61
C GLU A 67 -14.35 -13.52 -18.02
N ASP A 68 -14.10 -13.35 -19.32
CA ASP A 68 -12.84 -12.78 -19.80
C ASP A 68 -12.76 -11.30 -19.39
N ILE A 69 -11.62 -10.89 -18.83
CA ILE A 69 -11.42 -9.49 -18.41
C ILE A 69 -11.17 -8.58 -19.63
N GLY A 70 -10.74 -9.15 -20.75
CA GLY A 70 -10.50 -8.42 -22.01
C GLY A 70 -9.28 -7.48 -21.98
N LEU A 71 -8.49 -7.52 -20.89
CA LEU A 71 -7.29 -6.70 -20.68
C LEU A 71 -6.08 -7.60 -20.45
N GLY A 72 -4.91 -7.20 -20.98
CA GLY A 72 -3.64 -7.92 -20.83
C GLY A 72 -3.39 -8.98 -21.92
N VAL A 73 -2.11 -9.28 -22.15
CA VAL A 73 -1.68 -10.33 -23.11
C VAL A 73 -1.97 -11.73 -22.57
N THR A 74 -1.89 -11.86 -21.25
CA THR A 74 -2.04 -13.12 -20.49
C THR A 74 -3.49 -13.60 -20.36
N LYS A 75 -4.46 -12.81 -20.87
CA LYS A 75 -5.91 -13.11 -20.89
C LYS A 75 -6.45 -13.67 -19.56
N PRO A 76 -6.26 -12.98 -18.43
CA PRO A 76 -6.82 -13.42 -17.16
C PRO A 76 -8.36 -13.42 -17.22
N ARG A 77 -8.96 -14.34 -16.47
CA ARG A 77 -10.42 -14.43 -16.30
C ARG A 77 -10.82 -13.83 -14.95
N ARG A 78 -11.99 -13.21 -14.89
CA ARG A 78 -12.66 -12.83 -13.65
C ARG A 78 -13.60 -13.96 -13.26
N ALA A 79 -13.40 -14.50 -12.07
CA ALA A 79 -14.30 -15.47 -11.47
C ALA A 79 -15.21 -14.76 -10.46
N TYR A 80 -16.51 -15.00 -10.54
CA TYR A 80 -17.49 -14.59 -9.54
C TYR A 80 -17.70 -15.72 -8.55
N LEU A 81 -17.72 -15.37 -7.26
CA LEU A 81 -17.86 -16.32 -6.16
C LEU A 81 -19.30 -16.35 -5.66
N ALA A 82 -19.67 -17.43 -4.99
CA ALA A 82 -20.98 -17.54 -4.35
C ALA A 82 -21.17 -16.42 -3.30
N PRO A 83 -22.38 -15.82 -3.20
CA PRO A 83 -22.65 -14.76 -2.22
C PRO A 83 -22.42 -15.18 -0.76
N GLY A 84 -22.13 -14.19 0.10
CA GLY A 84 -22.01 -14.40 1.55
C GLY A 84 -20.58 -14.49 2.08
N GLY A 85 -19.57 -14.45 1.21
CA GLY A 85 -18.17 -14.38 1.61
C GLY A 85 -17.62 -12.96 1.78
N PRO A 86 -16.35 -12.83 2.20
CA PRO A 86 -15.69 -11.54 2.43
C PRO A 86 -15.48 -10.69 1.16
N PHE A 87 -15.51 -11.31 -0.02
CA PHE A 87 -15.44 -10.65 -1.33
C PHE A 87 -16.17 -11.50 -2.37
N ASP A 88 -16.57 -10.89 -3.49
CA ASP A 88 -17.46 -11.49 -4.49
C ASP A 88 -16.74 -12.00 -5.75
N ARG A 89 -15.45 -11.66 -5.91
CA ARG A 89 -14.70 -11.87 -7.15
C ARG A 89 -13.24 -12.22 -6.88
N MET A 90 -12.63 -12.91 -7.84
CA MET A 90 -11.19 -13.11 -7.93
C MET A 90 -10.71 -13.00 -9.38
N ALA A 91 -9.46 -12.61 -9.57
CA ALA A 91 -8.78 -12.82 -10.84
C ALA A 91 -8.24 -14.26 -10.88
N TRP A 92 -8.40 -14.91 -12.03
CA TRP A 92 -8.05 -16.30 -12.27
C TRP A 92 -7.03 -16.40 -13.40
N LYS A 93 -5.81 -16.82 -13.06
CA LYS A 93 -4.65 -16.89 -13.97
C LYS A 93 -4.13 -18.31 -14.05
N THR A 94 -4.04 -18.87 -15.26
CA THR A 94 -3.72 -20.29 -15.48
C THR A 94 -2.49 -20.51 -16.37
N ILE A 95 -1.66 -19.49 -16.59
CA ILE A 95 -0.47 -19.62 -17.44
C ILE A 95 0.51 -20.59 -16.79
N ALA A 96 0.71 -21.75 -17.42
CA ALA A 96 1.63 -22.76 -16.94
C ALA A 96 3.09 -22.25 -16.99
N PRO A 97 3.95 -22.64 -16.04
CA PRO A 97 5.37 -22.28 -16.08
C PRO A 97 6.01 -22.64 -17.42
N GLY A 98 6.63 -21.67 -18.08
CA GLY A 98 7.34 -21.89 -19.34
C GLY A 98 7.67 -20.60 -20.08
N ILE A 99 8.24 -20.74 -21.27
CA ILE A 99 8.50 -19.60 -22.16
C ILE A 99 7.26 -19.34 -23.01
N HIS A 100 6.67 -18.16 -22.85
CA HIS A 100 5.53 -17.66 -23.61
C HIS A 100 5.94 -16.33 -24.26
N SER A 101 5.82 -16.23 -25.59
CA SER A 101 6.18 -15.01 -26.33
C SER A 101 7.60 -14.47 -26.07
N GLY A 102 8.55 -15.35 -25.69
CA GLY A 102 9.93 -15.00 -25.38
C GLY A 102 10.22 -14.65 -23.91
N TYR A 103 9.19 -14.64 -23.06
CA TYR A 103 9.31 -14.37 -21.62
C TYR A 103 9.02 -15.63 -20.80
N TRP A 104 9.67 -15.76 -19.65
CA TRP A 104 9.31 -16.80 -18.69
C TRP A 104 8.06 -16.36 -17.91
N GLU A 105 6.91 -16.98 -18.21
CA GLU A 105 5.64 -16.68 -17.54
C GLU A 105 5.17 -17.87 -16.69
N SER A 106 4.51 -17.57 -15.57
CA SER A 106 3.93 -18.59 -14.71
C SER A 106 2.90 -17.99 -13.76
N TYR A 107 1.74 -18.65 -13.59
CA TYR A 107 0.84 -18.35 -12.47
C TYR A 107 1.52 -18.52 -11.11
N LYS A 108 2.60 -19.31 -11.04
CA LYS A 108 3.37 -19.49 -9.81
C LYS A 108 4.15 -18.23 -9.40
N SER A 109 4.47 -17.35 -10.35
CA SER A 109 5.12 -16.06 -10.05
C SER A 109 4.20 -15.17 -9.22
N GLU A 110 2.90 -15.14 -9.52
CA GLU A 110 1.88 -14.42 -8.72
C GLU A 110 1.85 -14.90 -7.26
N ILE A 111 1.84 -16.22 -7.08
CA ILE A 111 1.81 -16.84 -5.75
C ILE A 111 3.12 -16.55 -5.01
N ALA A 112 4.25 -16.69 -5.69
CA ALA A 112 5.57 -16.42 -5.11
C ALA A 112 5.73 -14.94 -4.71
N ALA A 113 5.24 -14.02 -5.55
CA ALA A 113 5.24 -12.59 -5.26
C ALA A 113 4.42 -12.29 -4.00
N TYR A 114 3.19 -12.82 -3.91
CA TYR A 114 2.36 -12.65 -2.71
C TYR A 114 3.02 -13.22 -1.44
N GLU A 115 3.57 -14.43 -1.51
CA GLU A 115 4.24 -15.05 -0.36
C GLU A 115 5.48 -14.26 0.08
N LEU A 116 6.23 -13.67 -0.86
CA LEU A 116 7.38 -12.83 -0.56
C LEU A 116 6.97 -11.45 -0.01
N ASP A 117 5.92 -10.82 -0.56
CA ASP A 117 5.33 -9.58 -0.02
C ASP A 117 4.88 -9.77 1.43
N LYS A 118 4.26 -10.92 1.72
CA LYS A 118 3.84 -11.32 3.06
C LYS A 118 5.04 -11.50 4.00
N LEU A 119 6.09 -12.21 3.56
CA LEU A 119 7.31 -12.43 4.35
C LEU A 119 8.05 -11.13 4.67
N LEU A 120 8.04 -10.17 3.75
CA LEU A 120 8.69 -8.87 3.90
C LEU A 120 7.80 -7.81 4.56
N GLU A 121 6.57 -8.18 4.94
CA GLU A 121 5.57 -7.28 5.54
C GLU A 121 5.30 -6.02 4.71
N LEU A 122 5.46 -6.12 3.38
CA LEU A 122 5.21 -5.03 2.45
C LEU A 122 3.71 -4.77 2.31
N ASN A 123 2.90 -5.82 2.39
CA ASN A 123 1.45 -5.75 2.46
C ASN A 123 0.84 -5.02 1.24
N MET A 124 1.44 -5.17 0.05
CA MET A 124 1.02 -4.50 -1.19
C MET A 124 0.29 -5.44 -2.16
N ILE A 125 0.40 -6.76 -1.99
CA ILE A 125 -0.19 -7.74 -2.92
C ILE A 125 -1.44 -8.36 -2.28
N PRO A 126 -2.58 -8.42 -3.00
CA PRO A 126 -3.77 -9.11 -2.50
C PRO A 126 -3.53 -10.60 -2.26
N PRO A 127 -4.27 -11.24 -1.33
CA PRO A 127 -4.22 -12.68 -1.11
C PRO A 127 -4.23 -13.46 -2.42
N THR A 128 -3.21 -14.30 -2.60
CA THR A 128 -3.03 -15.09 -3.82
C THR A 128 -2.72 -16.54 -3.45
N VAL A 129 -3.51 -17.47 -4.00
CA VAL A 129 -3.41 -18.89 -3.66
C VAL A 129 -3.41 -19.76 -4.90
N GLU A 130 -2.70 -20.89 -4.84
CA GLU A 130 -2.91 -21.95 -5.81
C GLU A 130 -4.29 -22.58 -5.60
N ARG A 131 -5.03 -22.74 -6.70
CA ARG A 131 -6.35 -23.37 -6.71
C ARG A 131 -6.50 -24.23 -7.96
N GLU A 132 -7.50 -25.11 -7.96
CA GLU A 132 -7.99 -25.78 -9.16
C GLU A 132 -9.44 -25.35 -9.44
N VAL A 133 -9.72 -24.93 -10.67
CA VAL A 133 -11.07 -24.56 -11.12
C VAL A 133 -11.31 -25.26 -12.46
N HIS A 134 -12.34 -26.10 -12.54
CA HIS A 134 -12.69 -26.87 -13.75
C HIS A 134 -11.52 -27.72 -14.31
N ARG A 135 -10.69 -28.30 -13.44
CA ARG A 135 -9.45 -29.07 -13.74
C ARG A 135 -8.26 -28.25 -14.24
N ASP A 136 -8.40 -26.92 -14.35
CA ASP A 136 -7.26 -26.04 -14.59
C ASP A 136 -6.66 -25.63 -13.25
N ARG A 137 -5.35 -25.77 -13.11
CA ARG A 137 -4.60 -25.24 -11.96
C ARG A 137 -4.10 -23.85 -12.27
N GLY A 138 -4.17 -22.95 -11.29
CA GLY A 138 -3.80 -21.56 -11.47
C GLY A 138 -3.69 -20.79 -10.17
N ALA A 139 -3.37 -19.51 -10.31
CA ALA A 139 -3.41 -18.54 -9.24
C ALA A 139 -4.79 -17.90 -9.18
N ALA A 140 -5.42 -18.01 -8.02
CA ALA A 140 -6.57 -17.20 -7.63
C ALA A 140 -6.04 -15.99 -6.87
N VAL A 141 -6.33 -14.79 -7.35
CA VAL A 141 -5.92 -13.51 -6.76
C VAL A 141 -7.17 -12.80 -6.26
N MET A 142 -7.22 -12.44 -4.98
CA MET A 142 -8.35 -11.71 -4.40
C MET A 142 -8.63 -10.41 -5.16
N TRP A 143 -9.88 -10.14 -5.48
CA TRP A 143 -10.25 -8.89 -6.13
C TRP A 143 -10.24 -7.73 -5.12
N ALA A 144 -9.21 -6.88 -5.15
CA ALA A 144 -9.14 -5.68 -4.32
C ALA A 144 -10.13 -4.62 -4.81
N SER A 145 -10.91 -4.04 -3.88
CA SER A 145 -11.88 -2.99 -4.17
C SER A 145 -12.20 -2.19 -2.91
N PRO A 146 -12.47 -0.87 -2.98
CA PRO A 146 -12.45 -0.02 -4.19
C PRO A 146 -11.02 0.39 -4.59
N ILE A 147 -10.72 0.37 -5.89
CA ILE A 147 -9.41 0.78 -6.44
C ILE A 147 -9.56 1.53 -7.77
N LYS A 148 -8.51 2.25 -8.17
CA LYS A 148 -8.29 2.73 -9.53
C LYS A 148 -6.86 2.39 -9.96
N SER A 149 -6.66 1.98 -11.21
CA SER A 149 -5.31 1.84 -11.75
C SER A 149 -4.72 3.21 -12.08
N PHE A 150 -3.39 3.32 -12.14
CA PHE A 150 -2.75 4.55 -12.58
C PHE A 150 -3.14 4.88 -14.03
N LYS A 151 -3.40 3.85 -14.85
CA LYS A 151 -3.92 4.02 -16.21
C LYS A 151 -5.29 4.72 -16.21
N ASP A 152 -6.20 4.33 -15.34
CA ASP A 152 -7.53 4.97 -15.21
C ASP A 152 -7.43 6.43 -14.77
N LEU A 153 -6.36 6.78 -14.07
CA LEU A 153 -6.06 8.15 -13.60
C LEU A 153 -5.26 8.97 -14.62
N GLY A 154 -4.91 8.39 -15.77
CA GLY A 154 -4.09 9.06 -16.79
C GLY A 154 -2.60 9.16 -16.45
N GLY A 155 -2.12 8.39 -15.46
CA GLY A 155 -0.74 8.39 -15.00
C GLY A 155 -0.61 8.20 -13.48
N PRO A 156 0.63 8.25 -12.95
CA PRO A 156 0.86 8.20 -11.51
C PRO A 156 0.14 9.34 -10.78
N PRO A 157 -0.74 9.04 -9.80
CA PRO A 157 -1.49 10.06 -9.10
C PRO A 157 -0.63 10.83 -8.09
N THR A 158 -1.04 12.06 -7.79
CA THR A 158 -0.43 12.89 -6.74
C THR A 158 -1.27 12.83 -5.46
N PRO A 159 -0.70 12.39 -4.33
CA PRO A 159 -1.41 12.32 -3.06
C PRO A 159 -1.70 13.71 -2.47
N PRO A 160 -2.75 13.85 -1.64
CA PRO A 160 -2.91 14.97 -0.73
C PRO A 160 -1.69 15.16 0.17
N SER A 161 -1.48 16.39 0.65
CA SER A 161 -0.27 16.81 1.37
C SER A 161 0.04 15.95 2.60
N ASP A 162 -0.99 15.53 3.34
CA ASP A 162 -0.91 14.66 4.52
C ASP A 162 -0.49 13.22 4.19
N HIS A 163 -0.62 12.78 2.93
CA HIS A 163 -0.31 11.43 2.48
C HIS A 163 1.05 11.29 1.77
N VAL A 164 1.68 12.41 1.38
CA VAL A 164 2.91 12.44 0.54
C VAL A 164 4.01 11.52 1.07
N ALA A 165 4.34 11.61 2.37
CA ALA A 165 5.43 10.84 2.95
C ALA A 165 5.18 9.32 2.88
N ARG A 166 3.95 8.89 3.21
CA ARG A 166 3.56 7.47 3.16
C ARG A 166 3.48 6.98 1.72
N TRP A 167 2.95 7.79 0.81
CA TRP A 167 2.86 7.47 -0.61
C TRP A 167 4.24 7.24 -1.24
N ASN A 168 5.19 8.15 -0.99
CA ASN A 168 6.56 8.01 -1.50
C ASN A 168 7.25 6.74 -0.98
N ARG A 169 7.04 6.40 0.31
CA ARG A 169 7.56 5.15 0.87
C ARG A 169 6.99 3.92 0.15
N GLN A 170 5.68 3.88 -0.08
CA GLN A 170 5.02 2.79 -0.81
C GLN A 170 5.56 2.65 -2.24
N LEU A 171 5.75 3.76 -2.97
CA LEU A 171 6.34 3.73 -4.32
C LEU A 171 7.78 3.20 -4.32
N ILE A 172 8.60 3.59 -3.33
CA ILE A 172 9.97 3.09 -3.21
C ILE A 172 9.97 1.59 -2.89
N GLN A 173 9.09 1.15 -1.99
CA GLN A 173 8.93 -0.27 -1.64
C GLN A 173 8.48 -1.09 -2.86
N ALA A 174 7.52 -0.60 -3.64
CA ALA A 174 7.07 -1.25 -4.87
C ALA A 174 8.19 -1.41 -5.89
N LYS A 175 8.94 -0.33 -6.17
CA LYS A 175 10.10 -0.39 -7.07
C LYS A 175 11.18 -1.35 -6.58
N MET A 176 11.48 -1.33 -5.29
CA MET A 176 12.44 -2.25 -4.68
C MET A 176 11.97 -3.70 -4.85
N PHE A 177 10.68 -3.95 -4.59
CA PHE A 177 10.08 -5.28 -4.70
C PHE A 177 10.11 -5.80 -6.13
N ASP A 178 9.70 -4.99 -7.12
CA ASP A 178 9.77 -5.37 -8.55
C ASP A 178 11.21 -5.74 -8.95
N ASN A 179 12.22 -4.98 -8.50
CA ASN A 179 13.63 -5.32 -8.73
C ASN A 179 14.03 -6.64 -8.05
N LEU A 180 13.55 -6.90 -6.83
CA LEU A 180 13.85 -8.11 -6.06
C LEU A 180 13.31 -9.36 -6.76
N ILE A 181 12.10 -9.30 -7.31
CA ILE A 181 11.47 -10.42 -8.02
C ILE A 181 11.82 -10.46 -9.51
N ALA A 182 12.68 -9.55 -9.97
CA ALA A 182 13.03 -9.37 -11.38
C ALA A 182 11.80 -9.16 -12.30
N ASN A 183 10.76 -8.47 -11.79
CA ASN A 183 9.62 -8.04 -12.59
C ASN A 183 10.05 -6.90 -13.52
N ILE A 184 10.17 -7.22 -14.81
CA ILE A 184 10.61 -6.27 -15.84
C ILE A 184 9.45 -5.53 -16.54
N ASP A 185 8.19 -5.88 -16.23
CA ASP A 185 7.01 -5.29 -16.87
C ASP A 185 6.00 -4.60 -15.90
N PRO A 186 6.45 -3.85 -14.88
CA PRO A 186 5.52 -3.01 -14.13
C PRO A 186 4.94 -1.91 -15.04
N ASN A 187 3.63 -1.89 -15.19
CA ASN A 187 2.91 -0.91 -16.01
C ASN A 187 1.78 -0.21 -15.24
N LEU A 188 1.24 0.88 -15.83
CA LEU A 188 0.23 1.71 -15.17
C LEU A 188 -1.11 0.99 -14.91
N GLY A 189 -1.38 -0.14 -15.58
CA GLY A 189 -2.56 -0.97 -15.30
C GLY A 189 -2.41 -1.83 -14.05
N ASN A 190 -1.16 -2.14 -13.67
CA ASN A 190 -0.84 -3.08 -12.60
C ASN A 190 -0.61 -2.40 -11.25
N TRP A 191 -0.44 -1.08 -11.26
CA TRP A 191 -0.28 -0.25 -10.07
C TRP A 191 -1.61 0.42 -9.74
N LEU A 192 -2.15 0.08 -8.57
CA LEU A 192 -3.48 0.48 -8.15
C LEU A 192 -3.42 1.35 -6.89
N VAL A 193 -4.37 2.26 -6.77
CA VAL A 193 -4.56 3.08 -5.57
C VAL A 193 -5.98 2.95 -5.05
N ASP A 194 -6.12 2.80 -3.74
CA ASP A 194 -7.42 2.84 -3.07
C ASP A 194 -7.75 4.27 -2.57
N PRO A 195 -9.01 4.57 -2.18
CA PRO A 195 -9.39 5.88 -1.65
C PRO A 195 -8.58 6.32 -0.43
N SER A 196 -8.02 5.36 0.30
CA SER A 196 -7.17 5.60 1.48
C SER A 196 -5.72 5.88 1.11
N TRP A 197 -5.34 6.00 -0.16
CA TRP A 197 -3.96 6.19 -0.63
C TRP A 197 -3.01 5.04 -0.30
N ASN A 198 -3.52 3.81 -0.25
CA ASN A 198 -2.69 2.63 -0.24
C ASN A 198 -2.34 2.23 -1.68
N LEU A 199 -1.08 1.84 -1.88
CA LEU A 199 -0.63 1.23 -3.13
C LEU A 199 -0.91 -0.28 -3.07
N ILE A 200 -1.51 -0.80 -4.13
CA ILE A 200 -1.74 -2.23 -4.35
C ILE A 200 -1.09 -2.60 -5.68
N LEU A 201 -0.36 -3.71 -5.68
CA LEU A 201 0.29 -4.27 -6.87
C LEU A 201 -0.41 -5.57 -7.27
N ILE A 202 -0.51 -5.78 -8.58
CA ILE A 202 -1.01 -7.02 -9.19
C ILE A 202 -0.12 -7.37 -10.38
N ASP A 203 -0.18 -8.62 -10.84
CA ASP A 203 0.42 -9.06 -12.11
C ASP A 203 1.95 -9.01 -12.10
N HIS A 204 2.53 -10.06 -11.49
CA HIS A 204 3.95 -10.22 -11.13
C HIS A 204 4.65 -11.37 -11.87
#